data_AF-A0A0S9Q5R0-F1
#
_entry.id   AF-A0A0S9Q5R0-F1
#
_cell.length_a   1.000
_cell.length_b   1.000
_cell.length_c   1.000
_cell.angle_alpha   90.00
_cell.angle_beta   90.00
_cell.angle_gamma   90.00
#
_symmetry.space_group_name_H-M   'P 1'
#
loop_
_entity.id
_entity.type
_entity.pdbx_description
1 polymer ?
#
loop_
_entity_poly.entity_id
_entity_poly.type
_entity_poly.pdbx_seq_one_letter_code
_entity_poly.pdbx_strand_id
1 'polypeptide(L)'
;MSRPEASTPATPETVTQQPYVAPPPVAGPLGWALALGAATALLLSSWMLYSTDTPDGMWSGYISQSFALVIILAALSLKVDLPAAPAIGVLFLCGIGLVLVGIFANSSTTVMVSDLSAGIVVLIAATLRTTQSR
;
A
#
# COMPACT_ATOMS: atom_id res chain seq x y z
N MET A 1 -35.32 -70.25 24.50
CA MET A 1 -34.53 -69.72 23.36
C MET A 1 -34.72 -68.22 23.34
N SER A 2 -33.73 -67.46 23.84
CA SER A 2 -33.79 -66.01 23.99
C SER A 2 -33.23 -65.36 22.73
N ARG A 3 -34.01 -64.46 22.10
CA ARG A 3 -33.66 -63.76 20.86
C ARG A 3 -32.54 -62.72 21.12
N PRO A 4 -31.53 -62.55 20.24
CA PRO A 4 -30.52 -61.52 20.44
C PRO A 4 -31.15 -60.13 20.32
N GLU A 5 -30.82 -59.24 21.25
CA GLU A 5 -31.20 -57.83 21.22
C GLU A 5 -30.63 -57.16 19.97
N ALA A 6 -31.48 -56.41 19.28
CA ALA A 6 -31.10 -55.67 18.09
C ALA A 6 -30.04 -54.62 18.45
N SER A 7 -28.87 -54.72 17.84
CA SER A 7 -27.80 -53.73 17.94
C SER A 7 -28.32 -52.39 17.40
N THR A 8 -28.44 -51.40 18.28
CA THR A 8 -28.82 -50.03 17.93
C THR A 8 -27.80 -49.47 16.93
N PRO A 9 -28.21 -48.91 15.77
CA PRO A 9 -27.28 -48.30 14.84
C PRO A 9 -26.58 -47.11 15.50
N ALA A 10 -25.25 -47.03 15.40
CA ALA A 10 -24.50 -45.86 15.84
C ALA A 10 -24.94 -44.64 15.02
N THR A 11 -25.55 -43.66 15.68
CA THR A 11 -25.85 -42.35 15.09
C THR A 11 -24.53 -41.70 14.69
N PRO A 12 -24.31 -41.33 13.41
CA PRO A 12 -23.09 -40.64 13.03
C PRO A 12 -23.03 -39.31 13.77
N GLU A 13 -22.01 -39.13 14.60
CA GLU A 13 -21.72 -37.85 15.23
C GLU A 13 -21.42 -36.84 14.13
N THR A 14 -22.31 -35.85 13.97
CA THR A 14 -22.07 -34.70 13.10
C THR A 14 -20.87 -33.96 13.66
N VAL A 15 -19.69 -34.19 13.06
CA VAL A 15 -18.49 -33.42 13.35
C VAL A 15 -18.80 -31.97 12.98
N THR A 16 -19.09 -31.15 13.99
CA THR A 16 -19.21 -29.70 13.84
C THR A 16 -17.86 -29.18 13.38
N GLN A 17 -17.66 -29.05 12.07
CA GLN A 17 -16.49 -28.37 11.55
C GLN A 17 -16.50 -26.95 12.11
N GLN A 18 -15.54 -26.62 12.96
CA GLN A 18 -15.35 -25.24 13.36
C GLN A 18 -15.17 -24.40 12.08
N PRO A 19 -15.85 -23.25 11.94
CA PRO A 19 -15.64 -22.37 10.80
C PRO A 19 -14.15 -22.06 10.69
N TYR A 20 -13.55 -22.38 9.55
CA TYR A 20 -12.18 -21.99 9.26
C TYR A 20 -12.10 -20.46 9.31
N VAL A 21 -11.44 -19.93 10.33
CA VAL A 21 -11.14 -18.50 10.43
C VAL A 21 -9.83 -18.27 9.69
N ALA A 22 -9.91 -17.68 8.50
CA ALA A 22 -8.73 -17.27 7.76
C ALA A 22 -7.90 -16.29 8.62
N PRO A 23 -6.56 -16.38 8.62
CA PRO A 23 -5.71 -15.43 9.34
C PRO A 23 -6.01 -13.99 8.93
N PRO A 24 -5.95 -13.02 9.86
CA PRO A 24 -6.18 -11.63 9.53
C PRO A 24 -5.17 -11.15 8.48
N PRO A 25 -5.61 -10.40 7.47
CA PRO A 25 -4.74 -9.91 6.41
C PRO A 25 -3.63 -8.99 6.95
N VAL A 26 -2.39 -9.47 7.05
CA VAL A 26 -1.25 -8.72 7.62
C VAL A 26 -0.62 -7.71 6.62
N ALA A 27 -0.78 -7.94 5.31
CA ALA A 27 -0.11 -7.16 4.27
C ALA A 27 -0.73 -5.76 4.03
N GLY A 28 -2.01 -5.56 4.31
CA GLY A 28 -2.72 -4.28 4.09
C GLY A 28 -2.25 -3.17 5.02
N PRO A 29 -2.18 -3.39 6.35
CA PRO A 29 -1.60 -2.42 7.28
C PRO A 29 -0.15 -2.08 6.95
N LEU A 30 0.63 -3.07 6.48
CA LEU A 30 2.02 -2.87 6.07
C LEU A 30 2.14 -2.01 4.80
N GLY A 31 1.37 -2.30 3.76
CA GLY A 31 1.33 -1.49 2.53
C GLY A 31 0.90 -0.05 2.81
N TRP A 32 -0.04 0.15 3.73
CA TRP A 32 -0.43 1.48 4.18
C TRP A 32 0.69 2.22 4.91
N ALA A 33 1.37 1.55 5.85
CA ALA A 33 2.49 2.15 6.59
C ALA A 33 3.65 2.51 5.65
N LEU A 34 3.92 1.68 4.65
CA LEU A 34 4.92 1.95 3.62
C LEU A 34 4.57 3.16 2.75
N ALA A 35 3.30 3.29 2.32
CA ALA A 35 2.86 4.45 1.55
C ALA A 35 2.98 5.76 2.34
N LEU A 36 2.56 5.77 3.61
CA LEU A 36 2.69 6.95 4.48
C LEU A 36 4.15 7.28 4.80
N GLY A 37 4.97 6.25 5.07
CA GLY A 37 6.39 6.42 5.30
C GLY A 37 7.09 7.03 4.08
N ALA A 38 6.82 6.52 2.88
CA ALA A 38 7.37 7.05 1.63
C ALA A 38 6.96 8.50 1.38
N ALA A 39 5.68 8.84 1.58
CA ALA A 39 5.20 10.21 1.39
C ALA A 39 5.80 11.19 2.42
N THR A 40 5.91 10.77 3.69
CA THR A 40 6.51 11.59 4.74
C THR A 40 8.01 11.79 4.48
N ALA A 41 8.70 10.74 4.06
CA ALA A 41 10.11 10.81 3.69
C ALA A 41 10.31 11.72 2.48
N LEU A 42 9.44 11.68 1.46
CA LEU A 42 9.47 12.60 0.32
C LEU A 42 9.26 14.05 0.75
N LEU A 43 8.30 14.30 1.64
CA LEU A 43 8.06 15.62 2.20
C LEU A 43 9.33 16.13 2.89
N LEU A 44 9.91 15.37 3.82
CA LEU A 44 11.14 15.76 4.52
C LEU A 44 12.35 15.92 3.58
N SER A 45 12.49 15.01 2.62
CA SER A 45 13.52 15.03 1.59
C SER A 45 13.44 16.29 0.75
N SER A 46 12.22 16.74 0.45
CA SER A 46 12.01 17.96 -0.34
C SER A 46 12.58 19.22 0.35
N TRP A 47 12.50 19.30 1.68
CA TRP A 47 13.07 20.41 2.45
C TRP A 47 14.60 20.36 2.56
N MET A 48 15.19 19.17 2.42
CA MET A 48 16.63 18.95 2.62
C MET A 48 17.42 18.96 1.30
N LEU A 49 16.84 18.44 0.23
CA LEU A 49 17.56 18.18 -1.04
C LEU A 49 17.26 19.20 -2.14
N TYR A 50 16.11 19.86 -2.10
CA TYR A 50 15.74 20.83 -3.13
C TYR A 50 16.14 22.22 -2.65
N SER A 51 17.13 22.80 -3.32
CA SER A 51 17.59 24.16 -3.03
C SER A 51 16.49 25.17 -3.37
N THR A 52 16.13 26.02 -2.41
CA THR A 52 15.22 27.15 -2.60
C THR A 52 15.81 28.27 -3.44
N ASP A 53 17.13 28.25 -3.64
CA ASP A 53 17.89 29.37 -4.21
C ASP A 53 18.13 29.20 -5.72
N THR A 54 17.78 28.02 -6.27
CA THR A 54 17.78 27.77 -7.71
C THR A 54 16.34 27.67 -8.22
N PRO A 55 15.97 28.41 -9.30
CA PRO A 55 14.61 28.40 -9.84
C PRO A 55 14.09 26.99 -10.15
N ASP A 56 14.97 26.12 -10.64
CA ASP A 56 14.63 24.74 -11.03
C ASP A 56 14.43 23.82 -9.81
N GLY A 57 15.16 24.06 -8.72
CA GLY A 57 15.02 23.29 -7.47
C GLY A 57 13.67 23.50 -6.80
N MET A 58 13.16 24.74 -6.83
CA MET A 58 11.88 25.10 -6.22
C MET A 58 10.69 24.39 -6.90
N TRP A 59 10.67 24.37 -8.24
CA TRP A 59 9.60 23.71 -9.01
C TRP A 59 9.58 22.21 -8.84
N SER A 60 10.75 21.58 -8.85
CA SER A 60 10.86 20.13 -8.67
C SER A 60 10.42 19.71 -7.27
N GLY A 61 10.72 20.53 -6.25
CA GLY A 61 10.23 20.34 -4.88
C GLY A 61 8.70 20.40 -4.78
N TYR A 62 8.04 21.34 -5.47
CA TYR A 62 6.57 21.43 -5.49
C TYR A 62 5.90 20.21 -6.12
N ILE A 63 6.47 19.68 -7.20
CA ILE A 63 5.94 18.48 -7.87
C ILE A 63 6.03 17.28 -6.92
N SER A 64 7.18 17.07 -6.31
CA SER A 64 7.40 15.95 -5.37
C SER A 64 6.53 16.07 -4.12
N GLN A 65 6.33 17.27 -3.57
CA GLN A 65 5.39 17.48 -2.45
C GLN A 65 3.91 17.27 -2.84
N SER A 66 3.53 17.61 -4.08
CA SER A 66 2.17 17.36 -4.58
C SER A 66 1.88 15.86 -4.65
N PHE A 67 2.83 15.05 -5.13
CA PHE A 67 2.71 13.59 -5.11
C PHE A 67 2.63 13.05 -3.68
N ALA A 68 3.50 13.53 -2.77
CA ALA A 68 3.47 13.12 -1.37
C ALA A 68 2.11 13.39 -0.71
N LEU A 69 1.53 14.57 -0.93
CA LEU A 69 0.19 14.92 -0.44
C LEU A 69 -0.87 13.97 -0.99
N VAL A 70 -0.87 13.71 -2.30
CA VAL A 70 -1.83 12.81 -2.94
C VAL A 70 -1.69 11.38 -2.40
N ILE A 71 -0.48 10.90 -2.16
CA ILE A 71 -0.22 9.59 -1.54
C ILE A 71 -0.78 9.54 -0.11
N ILE A 72 -0.59 10.59 0.69
CA ILE A 72 -1.14 10.69 2.05
C ILE A 72 -2.67 10.70 2.02
N LEU A 73 -3.28 11.51 1.15
CA LEU A 73 -4.73 11.58 0.99
C LEU A 73 -5.30 10.24 0.51
N ALA A 74 -4.64 9.60 -0.45
CA ALA A 74 -5.00 8.25 -0.87
C ALA A 74 -4.89 7.28 0.30
N ALA A 75 -3.80 7.28 1.07
CA ALA A 75 -3.62 6.41 2.23
C ALA A 75 -4.67 6.65 3.33
N LEU A 76 -5.04 7.91 3.60
CA LEU A 76 -6.07 8.30 4.56
C LEU A 76 -7.49 7.99 4.07
N SER A 77 -7.76 8.08 2.77
CA SER A 77 -9.07 7.78 2.18
C SER A 77 -9.54 6.35 2.46
N LEU A 78 -8.61 5.43 2.77
CA LEU A 78 -8.93 4.05 3.14
C LEU A 78 -9.23 3.83 4.63
N LYS A 79 -9.08 4.86 5.48
CA LYS A 79 -9.65 4.85 6.83
C LYS A 79 -11.11 5.29 6.82
N VAL A 80 -11.57 5.80 5.69
CA VAL A 80 -12.96 6.20 5.42
C VAL A 80 -13.55 5.13 4.49
N ASP A 81 -14.85 4.84 4.58
CA ASP A 81 -15.54 3.87 3.72
C ASP A 81 -15.64 4.36 2.27
N LEU A 82 -14.49 4.40 1.57
CA LEU A 82 -14.40 4.66 0.14
C LEU A 82 -14.07 3.37 -0.62
N PRO A 83 -14.51 3.25 -1.89
CA PRO A 83 -14.09 2.14 -2.75
C PRO A 83 -12.56 2.12 -2.84
N ALA A 84 -11.96 0.97 -2.51
CA ALA A 84 -10.50 0.83 -2.44
C ALA A 84 -9.80 0.92 -3.81
N ALA A 85 -10.53 0.61 -4.89
CA ALA A 85 -10.02 0.59 -6.26
C ALA A 85 -9.44 1.95 -6.74
N PRO A 86 -10.14 3.10 -6.63
CA PRO A 86 -9.58 4.39 -7.02
C PRO A 86 -8.34 4.78 -6.23
N ALA A 87 -8.31 4.51 -4.92
CA ALA A 87 -7.15 4.85 -4.10
C ALA A 87 -5.89 4.07 -4.49
N ILE A 88 -6.05 2.78 -4.82
CA ILE A 88 -4.97 1.95 -5.35
C ILE A 88 -4.48 2.49 -6.70
N GLY A 89 -5.40 2.85 -7.61
CA GLY A 89 -5.05 3.43 -8.90
C GLY A 89 -4.26 4.72 -8.77
N VAL A 90 -4.66 5.61 -7.86
CA VAL A 90 -3.94 6.85 -7.55
C VAL A 90 -2.53 6.56 -7.03
N LEU A 91 -2.36 5.58 -6.14
CA LEU A 91 -1.04 5.18 -5.64
C LEU A 91 -0.14 4.66 -6.77
N PHE A 92 -0.65 3.83 -7.67
CA PHE A 92 0.11 3.37 -8.84
C PHE A 92 0.53 4.52 -9.75
N LEU A 93 -0.39 5.43 -10.08
CA LEU A 93 -0.10 6.59 -10.91
C LEU A 93 0.95 7.50 -10.27
N CYS A 94 0.87 7.73 -8.95
CA CYS A 94 1.87 8.50 -8.23
C CYS A 94 3.24 7.81 -8.22
N GLY A 95 3.28 6.50 -7.97
CA GLY A 95 4.52 5.73 -7.97
C GLY A 95 5.21 5.72 -9.34
N ILE A 96 4.45 5.48 -10.42
CA ILE A 96 4.96 5.56 -11.80
C ILE A 96 5.44 6.98 -12.11
N GLY A 97 4.65 7.99 -11.74
CA GLY A 97 5.00 9.40 -11.92
C GLY A 97 6.34 9.74 -11.26
N LEU A 98 6.54 9.35 -10.01
CA LEU A 98 7.80 9.57 -9.28
C LEU A 98 9.00 8.85 -9.91
N VAL A 99 8.82 7.61 -10.38
CA VAL A 99 9.88 6.89 -11.09
C VAL A 99 10.25 7.61 -12.38
N LEU A 100 9.27 8.05 -13.16
CA LEU A 100 9.53 8.79 -14.41
C LEU A 100 10.20 10.14 -14.13
N VAL A 101 9.76 10.87 -13.09
CA VAL A 101 10.41 12.12 -12.67
C VAL A 101 11.86 11.85 -12.26
N GLY A 102 12.11 10.83 -11.43
CA GLY A 102 13.48 10.48 -11.03
C GLY A 102 14.39 10.14 -12.21
N ILE A 103 13.87 9.48 -13.25
CA ILE A 103 14.66 9.09 -14.43
C ILE A 103 14.89 10.25 -15.41
N PHE A 104 13.88 11.09 -15.64
CA PHE A 104 13.87 12.05 -16.73
C PHE A 104 14.01 13.51 -16.29
N ALA A 105 13.75 13.84 -15.02
CA ALA A 105 14.05 15.16 -14.51
C ALA A 105 15.58 15.25 -14.39
N ASN A 106 16.19 16.09 -15.23
CA ASN A 106 17.63 16.39 -15.26
C ASN A 106 18.07 17.11 -13.97
N SER A 107 18.00 16.40 -12.86
CA SER A 107 18.18 16.88 -11.50
C SER A 107 19.50 16.37 -10.94
N SER A 108 19.95 16.94 -9.82
CA SER A 108 21.09 16.41 -9.08
C SER A 108 20.89 14.92 -8.75
N THR A 109 21.96 14.13 -8.81
CA THR A 109 21.94 12.68 -8.58
C THR A 109 21.24 12.30 -7.27
N THR A 110 21.38 13.11 -6.22
CA THR A 110 20.73 12.88 -4.92
C THR A 110 19.21 13.02 -4.98
N VAL A 111 18.70 13.98 -5.77
CA VAL A 111 17.27 14.21 -6.00
C VAL A 111 16.68 13.05 -6.80
N MET A 112 17.34 12.68 -7.89
CA MET A 112 16.97 11.52 -8.72
C MET A 112 16.82 10.24 -7.88
N VAL A 113 17.80 9.93 -7.01
CA VAL A 113 17.75 8.72 -6.18
C VAL A 113 16.61 8.77 -5.16
N SER A 114 16.35 9.94 -4.57
CA SER A 114 15.23 10.15 -3.64
C SER A 114 13.89 9.88 -4.33
N ASP A 115 13.65 10.48 -5.49
CA ASP A 115 12.37 10.35 -6.18
C ASP A 115 12.15 8.93 -6.72
N LEU A 116 13.21 8.31 -7.26
CA LEU A 116 13.18 6.94 -7.76
C LEU A 116 12.87 5.95 -6.63
N SER A 117 13.57 6.06 -5.50
CA SER A 117 13.37 5.17 -4.36
C SER A 117 11.98 5.33 -3.76
N ALA A 118 11.48 6.56 -3.64
CA ALA A 118 10.13 6.80 -3.18
C ALA A 118 9.07 6.24 -4.14
N GLY A 119 9.25 6.42 -5.45
CA GLY A 119 8.36 5.85 -6.46
C GLY A 119 8.29 4.33 -6.37
N ILE A 120 9.44 3.65 -6.23
CA ILE A 120 9.51 2.20 -6.04
C ILE A 120 8.76 1.76 -4.76
N VAL A 121 8.99 2.44 -3.64
CA VAL A 121 8.32 2.11 -2.37
C VAL A 121 6.80 2.29 -2.47
N VAL A 122 6.34 3.35 -3.16
CA VAL A 122 4.91 3.58 -3.40
C VAL A 122 4.30 2.48 -4.28
N LEU A 123 5.02 1.98 -5.28
CA LEU A 123 4.56 0.87 -6.13
C LEU A 123 4.48 -0.46 -5.36
N ILE A 124 5.46 -0.74 -4.49
CA ILE A 124 5.44 -1.90 -3.60
C ILE A 124 4.26 -1.80 -2.63
N ALA A 125 4.06 -0.61 -2.05
CA ALA A 125 2.91 -0.34 -1.18
C ALA A 125 1.57 -0.56 -1.90
N ALA A 126 1.46 -0.12 -3.16
CA ALA A 126 0.25 -0.32 -3.96
C ALA A 126 0.01 -1.79 -4.32
N THR A 127 1.05 -2.55 -4.69
CA THR A 127 0.93 -3.99 -4.98
C THR A 127 0.56 -4.80 -3.74
N LEU A 128 1.22 -4.57 -2.60
CA LEU A 128 0.87 -5.19 -1.32
C LEU A 128 -0.56 -4.90 -0.88
N ARG A 129 -1.15 -3.80 -1.37
CA ARG A 129 -2.53 -3.42 -1.12
C ARG A 129 -3.52 -4.09 -2.05
N THR A 130 -3.18 -4.28 -3.33
CA THR A 130 -4.04 -5.00 -4.31
C THR A 130 -4.26 -6.46 -3.97
N THR A 131 -3.28 -7.11 -3.34
CA THR A 131 -3.39 -8.53 -2.97
C THR A 131 -4.45 -8.80 -1.91
N GLN A 132 -5.07 -7.76 -1.35
CA GLN A 132 -6.08 -7.85 -0.28
C GLN A 132 -7.45 -7.31 -0.66
N SER A 133 -7.60 -6.67 -1.83
CA SER A 133 -8.90 -6.18 -2.31
C SER A 133 -9.66 -7.21 -3.16
N ARG A 134 -9.20 -8.47 -3.19
CA ARG A 134 -9.88 -9.63 -3.80
C ARG A 134 -10.46 -10.50 -2.69
#